data_AF-A0A538HGY1-F1
#
_entry.id   AF-A0A538HGY1-F1
#
_cell.length_a   1.000
_cell.length_b   1.000
_cell.length_c   1.000
_cell.angle_alpha   90.00
_cell.angle_beta   90.00
_cell.angle_gamma   90.00
#
_symmetry.space_group_name_H-M   'P 1'
#
loop_
_entity.id
_entity.type
_entity.pdbx_description
1 polymer ?
#
loop_
_entity_poly.entity_id
_entity_poly.type
_entity_poly.pdbx_seq_one_letter_code
_entity_poly.pdbx_strand_id
1 'polypeptide(L)'
;GWVIAPTGRAPRGGRVVVTWAHGASGLADVCAPSKQADIASGNASTTGPAGYGAWMPMVQKLLDAGYVIAATDYEGIGTPGLHPFGVGESEGRSVLDAARAARGLKAAAAARKVLVFGHSQGGHAALFAGELAASYAPELRLLGVAAGAPGPDVEHTLPFVTSASVFNGFNVAFVEGFHAAYPQFDRNALEASPRRSRARRSCLRTTRSTSRR
;
A
#
# COMPACT_ATOMS: atom_id res chain seq x y z
N GLY A 1 8.85 0.09 3.84
CA GLY A 1 8.25 1.34 3.35
C GLY A 1 9.32 2.39 3.18
N TRP A 2 8.93 3.63 2.90
CA TRP A 2 9.82 4.79 2.87
C TRP A 2 9.19 5.98 3.58
N VAL A 3 10.04 6.91 4.03
CA VAL A 3 9.64 8.19 4.60
C VAL A 3 10.40 9.29 3.88
N ILE A 4 9.69 10.27 3.34
CA ILE A 4 10.28 11.45 2.71
C ILE A 4 9.84 12.66 3.52
N ALA A 5 10.80 13.51 3.89
CA ALA A 5 10.58 14.68 4.71
C ALA A 5 11.20 15.93 4.08
N PRO A 6 10.57 17.11 4.22
CA PRO A 6 11.15 18.37 3.79
C PRO A 6 12.45 18.66 4.55
N THR A 7 13.47 19.15 3.84
CA THR A 7 14.80 19.49 4.39
C THR A 7 14.85 20.83 5.12
N GLY A 8 13.85 21.69 4.91
CA GLY A 8 13.75 23.00 5.58
C GLY A 8 13.54 22.92 7.09
N ARG A 9 13.45 24.07 7.77
CA ARG A 9 13.18 24.12 9.21
C ARG A 9 11.78 23.58 9.53
N ALA A 10 11.68 22.67 10.49
CA ALA A 10 10.39 22.16 10.93
C ALA A 10 9.60 23.20 11.74
N PRO A 11 8.26 23.26 11.60
CA PRO A 11 7.43 24.12 12.43
C PRO A 11 7.43 23.68 13.90
N ARG A 12 7.07 24.60 14.80
CA ARG A 12 6.87 24.27 16.22
C ARG A 12 5.77 23.21 16.34
N GLY A 13 6.07 22.10 17.02
CA GLY A 13 5.16 20.97 17.16
C GLY A 13 5.29 19.87 16.09
N GLY A 14 6.22 20.03 15.14
CA GLY A 14 6.52 19.04 14.12
C GLY A 14 5.58 19.07 12.90
N ARG A 15 5.91 18.27 11.89
CA ARG A 15 5.20 18.19 10.61
C ARG A 15 4.03 17.21 10.68
N VAL A 16 2.91 17.55 10.06
CA VAL A 16 1.83 16.57 9.85
C VAL A 16 2.37 15.46 8.95
N VAL A 17 2.06 14.21 9.30
CA VAL A 17 2.40 13.04 8.49
C VAL A 17 1.22 12.75 7.57
N VAL A 18 1.47 12.69 6.26
CA VAL A 18 0.54 12.09 5.30
C VAL A 18 1.02 10.67 5.05
N THR A 19 0.22 9.70 5.49
CA THR A 19 0.44 8.31 5.11
C THR A 19 -0.13 8.08 3.72
N TRP A 20 0.71 7.55 2.83
CA TRP A 20 0.30 7.18 1.49
C TRP A 20 0.19 5.66 1.39
N ALA A 21 -1.05 5.19 1.30
CA ALA A 21 -1.41 3.81 1.07
C ALA A 21 -1.43 3.56 -0.45
N HIS A 22 -0.46 2.82 -0.97
CA HIS A 22 -0.36 2.59 -2.39
C HIS A 22 -1.44 1.61 -2.89
N GLY A 23 -1.84 1.75 -4.15
CA GLY A 23 -2.69 0.78 -4.82
C GLY A 23 -1.97 -0.55 -5.06
N ALA A 24 -2.72 -1.54 -5.53
CA ALA A 24 -2.20 -2.89 -5.75
C ALA A 24 -0.95 -2.92 -6.65
N SER A 25 0.14 -3.45 -6.11
CA SER A 25 1.43 -3.55 -6.80
C SER A 25 1.86 -4.99 -7.08
N GLY A 26 1.44 -5.94 -6.23
CA GLY A 26 1.74 -7.37 -6.35
C GLY A 26 2.08 -7.98 -5.00
N LEU A 27 2.48 -9.26 -5.02
CA LEU A 27 2.85 -10.01 -3.83
C LEU A 27 4.37 -10.21 -3.67
N ALA A 28 5.16 -9.78 -4.65
CA ALA A 28 6.60 -10.00 -4.67
C ALA A 28 7.36 -8.83 -4.04
N ASP A 29 8.47 -9.10 -3.36
CA ASP A 29 9.31 -8.09 -2.73
C ASP A 29 9.78 -6.99 -3.67
N VAL A 30 10.06 -7.34 -4.92
CA VAL A 30 10.44 -6.37 -5.96
C VAL A 30 9.36 -5.34 -6.29
N CYS A 31 8.13 -5.55 -5.80
CA CYS A 31 6.99 -4.64 -5.99
C CYS A 31 6.80 -3.68 -4.82
N ALA A 32 7.50 -3.89 -3.71
CA ALA A 32 7.47 -2.98 -2.58
C ALA A 32 7.90 -1.57 -3.02
N PRO A 33 7.20 -0.50 -2.59
CA PRO A 33 7.64 0.88 -2.78
C PRO A 33 9.09 1.13 -2.37
N SER A 34 9.54 0.55 -1.26
CA SER A 34 10.93 0.68 -0.78
C SER A 34 11.99 0.08 -1.72
N LYS A 35 11.60 -0.79 -2.65
CA LYS A 35 12.50 -1.42 -3.63
C LYS A 35 12.52 -0.69 -4.97
N GLN A 36 11.77 0.40 -5.12
CA GLN A 36 11.77 1.21 -6.34
C GLN A 36 12.86 2.29 -6.23
N ALA A 37 13.94 2.13 -7.00
CA ALA A 37 15.13 2.98 -6.94
C ALA A 37 14.87 4.45 -7.31
N ASP A 38 13.88 4.69 -8.17
CA ASP A 38 13.43 6.01 -8.59
C ASP A 38 12.75 6.76 -7.44
N ILE A 39 11.94 6.08 -6.62
CA ILE A 39 11.36 6.66 -5.41
C ILE A 39 12.44 6.92 -4.36
N ALA A 40 13.35 5.96 -4.16
CA ALA A 40 14.44 6.09 -3.19
C ALA A 40 15.42 7.24 -3.51
N SER A 41 15.60 7.57 -4.79
CA SER A 41 16.46 8.68 -5.23
C SER A 41 15.76 10.05 -5.24
N GLY A 42 14.48 10.12 -4.85
CA GLY A 42 13.68 11.35 -4.94
C GLY A 42 13.38 11.80 -6.37
N ASN A 43 13.83 11.05 -7.38
CA ASN A 43 13.59 11.28 -8.80
C ASN A 43 12.53 10.29 -9.29
N ALA A 44 11.40 10.29 -8.60
CA ALA A 44 10.41 9.25 -8.75
C ALA A 44 9.80 9.28 -10.15
N SER A 45 10.36 8.42 -11.00
CA SER A 45 10.02 8.32 -12.39
C SER A 45 8.61 7.77 -12.51
N THR A 46 7.85 8.29 -13.47
CA THR A 46 6.46 7.91 -13.72
C THR A 46 6.28 6.46 -14.21
N THR A 47 7.36 5.67 -14.28
CA THR A 47 7.49 4.47 -15.11
C THR A 47 7.85 3.18 -14.37
N GLY A 48 8.04 3.20 -13.04
CA GLY A 48 8.32 2.00 -12.26
C GLY A 48 7.29 0.87 -12.47
N PRO A 49 7.68 -0.41 -12.36
CA PRO A 49 6.84 -1.57 -12.67
C PRO A 49 5.55 -1.66 -11.84
N ALA A 50 5.52 -1.03 -10.66
CA ALA A 50 4.33 -0.94 -9.80
C ALA A 50 3.46 0.30 -10.07
N GLY A 51 3.91 1.26 -10.90
CA GLY A 51 3.12 2.42 -11.31
C GLY A 51 2.98 3.55 -10.29
N TYR A 52 3.80 3.56 -9.24
CA TYR A 52 3.74 4.56 -8.17
C TYR A 52 4.01 5.99 -8.63
N GLY A 53 4.79 6.16 -9.69
CA GLY A 53 5.18 7.47 -10.20
C GLY A 53 4.01 8.38 -10.59
N ALA A 54 2.82 7.83 -10.87
CA ALA A 54 1.60 8.61 -11.11
C ALA A 54 1.18 9.48 -9.90
N TRP A 55 1.60 9.12 -8.69
CA TRP A 55 1.28 9.83 -7.45
C TRP A 55 2.35 10.84 -7.03
N MET A 56 3.50 10.86 -7.69
CA MET A 56 4.64 11.67 -7.30
C MET A 56 4.40 13.18 -7.40
N PRO A 57 3.64 13.71 -8.38
CA PRO A 57 3.26 15.12 -8.37
C PRO A 57 2.45 15.52 -7.13
N MET A 58 1.61 14.63 -6.60
CA MET A 58 0.89 14.88 -5.35
C MET A 58 1.84 14.82 -4.14
N VAL A 59 2.72 13.80 -4.09
CA VAL A 59 3.76 13.68 -3.05
C VAL A 59 4.61 14.95 -2.98
N GLN A 60 5.08 15.46 -4.13
CA GLN A 60 5.88 16.67 -4.20
C GLN A 60 5.11 17.90 -3.65
N LYS A 61 3.87 18.10 -4.07
CA LYS A 61 3.04 19.21 -3.56
C LYS A 61 2.84 19.17 -2.05
N LEU A 62 2.70 17.98 -1.48
CA LEU A 62 2.58 17.80 -0.03
C LEU A 62 3.93 18.07 0.68
N LEU A 63 5.05 17.65 0.11
CA LEU A 63 6.38 17.99 0.63
C LEU A 63 6.64 19.50 0.60
N ASP A 64 6.29 20.16 -0.51
CA ASP A 64 6.41 21.62 -0.67
C ASP A 64 5.54 22.38 0.34
N ALA A 65 4.37 21.82 0.69
CA ALA A 65 3.50 22.34 1.74
C ALA A 65 3.97 21.98 3.17
N GLY A 66 5.10 21.29 3.33
CA GLY A 66 5.74 21.02 4.61
C GLY A 66 5.30 19.74 5.31
N TYR A 67 4.56 18.86 4.64
CA TYR A 67 4.14 17.56 5.18
C TYR A 67 5.26 16.52 5.09
N VAL A 68 5.29 15.57 6.04
CA VAL A 68 6.10 14.35 5.92
C VAL A 68 5.27 13.29 5.22
N ILE A 69 5.85 12.58 4.26
CA ILE A 69 5.18 11.48 3.57
C ILE A 69 5.73 10.17 4.10
N ALA A 70 4.83 9.29 4.53
CA ALA A 70 5.18 7.95 4.98
C ALA A 70 4.42 6.92 4.14
N ALA A 71 5.13 6.09 3.40
CA ALA A 71 4.56 5.02 2.60
C ALA A 71 4.89 3.67 3.20
N THR A 72 3.87 2.85 3.39
CA THR A 72 4.05 1.46 3.78
C THR A 72 4.45 0.62 2.57
N ASP A 73 5.16 -0.48 2.79
CA ASP A 73 5.24 -1.53 1.76
C ASP A 73 4.07 -2.51 1.85
N TYR A 74 3.18 -2.32 2.83
CA TYR A 74 2.36 -3.35 3.44
C TYR A 74 3.18 -4.52 4.02
N GLU A 75 2.59 -5.18 5.01
CA GLU A 75 3.10 -6.46 5.51
C GLU A 75 3.34 -7.43 4.35
N GLY A 76 4.47 -8.14 4.36
CA GLY A 76 4.72 -9.29 3.48
C GLY A 76 4.96 -9.00 2.00
N ILE A 77 5.01 -7.74 1.54
CA ILE A 77 5.57 -7.42 0.21
C ILE A 77 7.08 -7.26 0.35
N GLY A 78 7.57 -6.20 1.01
CA GLY A 78 9.01 -5.95 1.15
C GLY A 78 9.67 -6.58 2.39
N THR A 79 8.95 -7.48 3.06
CA THR A 79 9.30 -8.05 4.38
C THR A 79 8.96 -9.54 4.42
N PRO A 80 9.51 -10.34 5.37
CA PRO A 80 9.22 -11.76 5.45
C PRO A 80 7.71 -12.06 5.51
N GLY A 81 7.31 -13.18 4.92
CA GLY A 81 5.92 -13.62 4.88
C GLY A 81 5.30 -13.42 3.50
N LEU A 82 3.97 -13.37 3.44
CA LEU A 82 3.23 -13.09 2.23
C LEU A 82 2.19 -12.02 2.54
N HIS A 83 2.11 -11.01 1.68
CA HIS A 83 1.17 -9.92 1.85
C HIS A 83 -0.29 -10.40 1.96
N PRO A 84 -0.98 -10.11 3.08
CA PRO A 84 -2.40 -10.36 3.25
C PRO A 84 -3.27 -9.40 2.41
N PHE A 85 -3.14 -9.51 1.08
CA PHE A 85 -3.80 -8.65 0.11
C PHE A 85 -5.32 -8.68 0.30
N GLY A 86 -5.93 -7.50 0.51
CA GLY A 86 -7.35 -7.35 0.76
C GLY A 86 -7.78 -7.60 2.20
N VAL A 87 -6.85 -7.90 3.12
CA VAL A 87 -7.15 -8.07 4.55
C VAL A 87 -7.01 -6.71 5.24
N GLY A 88 -8.14 -6.07 5.50
CA GLY A 88 -8.20 -4.69 5.99
C GLY A 88 -7.43 -4.45 7.30
N GLU A 89 -7.42 -5.42 8.21
CA GLU A 89 -6.65 -5.31 9.45
C GLU A 89 -5.14 -5.22 9.21
N SER A 90 -4.59 -6.08 8.35
CA SER A 90 -3.16 -6.05 8.01
C SER A 90 -2.81 -4.76 7.24
N GLU A 91 -3.63 -4.38 6.25
CA GLU A 91 -3.39 -3.19 5.43
C GLU A 91 -3.51 -1.90 6.26
N GLY A 92 -4.57 -1.74 7.06
CA GLY A 92 -4.80 -0.55 7.88
C GLY A 92 -3.74 -0.38 8.98
N ARG A 93 -3.34 -1.47 9.65
CA ARG A 93 -2.23 -1.43 10.61
C ARG A 93 -0.92 -1.03 9.95
N SER A 94 -0.63 -1.60 8.78
CA SER A 94 0.56 -1.26 7.98
C SER A 94 0.64 0.23 7.63
N VAL A 95 -0.50 0.88 7.37
CA VAL A 95 -0.58 2.32 7.09
C VAL A 95 -0.31 3.14 8.36
N LEU A 96 -0.92 2.78 9.49
CA LEU A 96 -0.70 3.45 10.77
C LEU A 96 0.74 3.28 11.29
N ASP A 97 1.32 2.10 11.09
CA ASP A 97 2.71 1.81 11.47
C ASP A 97 3.71 2.57 10.62
N ALA A 98 3.40 2.90 9.36
CA ALA A 98 4.23 3.81 8.57
C ALA A 98 4.26 5.23 9.20
N ALA A 99 3.15 5.73 9.74
CA ALA A 99 3.15 7.00 10.48
C ALA A 99 4.00 6.92 11.76
N ARG A 100 3.91 5.80 12.51
CA ARG A 100 4.75 5.55 13.69
C ARG A 100 6.22 5.53 13.33
N ALA A 101 6.59 4.83 12.25
CA ALA A 101 7.96 4.77 11.76
C ALA A 101 8.48 6.18 11.44
N ALA A 102 7.70 7.02 10.74
CA ALA A 102 8.08 8.40 10.46
C ALA A 102 8.34 9.22 11.73
N ARG A 103 7.57 9.00 12.80
CA ARG A 103 7.78 9.65 14.11
C ARG A 103 9.05 9.17 14.83
N GLY A 104 9.48 7.94 14.60
CA GLY A 104 10.75 7.42 15.10
C GLY A 104 11.97 8.09 14.47
N LEU A 105 11.81 8.71 13.28
CA LEU A 105 12.89 9.37 12.56
C LEU A 105 13.00 10.84 12.99
N LYS A 106 14.00 11.14 13.84
CA LYS A 106 14.27 12.52 14.30
C LYS A 106 14.40 13.51 13.14
N ALA A 107 15.05 13.10 12.04
CA ALA A 107 15.24 13.93 10.85
C ALA A 107 13.92 14.31 10.14
N ALA A 108 12.87 13.50 10.27
CA ALA A 108 11.57 13.82 9.70
C ALA A 108 10.85 14.95 10.47
N ALA A 109 11.16 15.11 11.76
CA ALA A 109 10.45 15.98 12.70
C ALA A 109 8.92 15.79 12.63
N ALA A 110 8.48 14.54 12.49
CA ALA A 110 7.08 14.17 12.34
C ALA A 110 6.31 14.35 13.67
N ALA A 111 5.16 15.00 13.58
CA ALA A 111 4.21 15.17 14.67
C ALA A 111 3.35 13.91 14.84
N ARG A 112 2.47 13.93 15.86
CA ARG A 112 1.42 12.93 16.05
C ARG A 112 0.23 13.11 15.10
N LYS A 113 0.15 14.23 14.40
CA LYS A 113 -0.95 14.56 13.48
C LYS A 113 -0.79 13.77 12.19
N VAL A 114 -1.80 12.98 11.84
CA VAL A 114 -1.76 12.08 10.67
C VAL A 114 -2.95 12.34 9.75
N LEU A 115 -2.68 12.44 8.47
CA LEU A 115 -3.67 12.31 7.39
C LEU A 115 -3.41 10.98 6.68
N VAL A 116 -4.47 10.33 6.22
CA VAL A 116 -4.36 9.08 5.47
C VAL A 116 -4.91 9.30 4.07
N PHE A 117 -4.14 8.92 3.05
CA PHE A 117 -4.59 8.93 1.68
C PHE A 117 -4.25 7.61 0.97
N GLY A 118 -5.18 7.11 0.16
CA GLY A 118 -4.91 5.98 -0.72
C GLY A 118 -5.93 5.80 -1.83
N HIS A 119 -5.55 5.02 -2.85
CA HIS A 119 -6.39 4.74 -4.01
C HIS A 119 -6.43 3.24 -4.35
N SER A 120 -7.58 2.72 -4.80
CA SER A 120 -7.78 1.29 -5.11
C SER A 120 -7.59 0.42 -3.86
N GLN A 121 -6.66 -0.55 -3.86
CA GLN A 121 -6.24 -1.25 -2.62
C GLN A 121 -5.88 -0.25 -1.52
N GLY A 122 -5.13 0.80 -1.86
CA GLY A 122 -4.78 1.83 -0.88
C GLY A 122 -5.98 2.61 -0.36
N GLY A 123 -7.06 2.72 -1.13
CA GLY A 123 -8.31 3.32 -0.65
C GLY A 123 -8.98 2.43 0.40
N HIS A 124 -9.00 1.12 0.17
CA HIS A 124 -9.45 0.14 1.16
C HIS A 124 -8.59 0.20 2.44
N ALA A 125 -7.27 0.14 2.30
CA ALA A 125 -6.32 0.29 3.40
C ALA A 125 -6.50 1.62 4.17
N ALA A 126 -6.80 2.71 3.46
CA ALA A 126 -7.04 4.02 4.06
C ALA A 126 -8.29 4.05 4.94
N LEU A 127 -9.38 3.42 4.48
CA LEU A 127 -10.62 3.29 5.26
C LEU A 127 -10.37 2.47 6.53
N PHE A 128 -9.74 1.30 6.41
CA PHE A 128 -9.39 0.46 7.57
C PHE A 128 -8.43 1.15 8.53
N ALA A 129 -7.45 1.92 8.05
CA ALA A 129 -6.60 2.72 8.91
C ALA A 129 -7.41 3.76 9.70
N GLY A 130 -8.46 4.33 9.09
CA GLY A 130 -9.41 5.22 9.76
C GLY A 130 -10.17 4.53 10.89
N GLU A 131 -10.71 3.35 10.63
CA GLU A 131 -11.46 2.54 11.61
C GLU A 131 -10.57 2.07 12.77
N LEU A 132 -9.33 1.65 12.47
CA LEU A 132 -8.39 1.10 13.44
C LEU A 132 -7.64 2.16 14.22
N ALA A 133 -7.61 3.42 13.78
CA ALA A 133 -6.75 4.44 14.38
C ALA A 133 -6.95 4.58 15.90
N ALA A 134 -8.20 4.61 16.37
CA ALA A 134 -8.50 4.79 17.79
C ALA A 134 -8.13 3.58 18.66
N SER A 135 -8.25 2.36 18.13
CA SER A 135 -8.01 1.12 18.88
C SER A 135 -6.56 0.62 18.76
N TYR A 136 -5.98 0.70 17.56
CA TYR A 136 -4.64 0.19 17.26
C TYR A 136 -3.54 1.23 17.45
N ALA A 137 -3.81 2.51 17.14
CA ALA A 137 -2.83 3.60 17.22
C ALA A 137 -3.35 4.86 17.92
N PRO A 138 -3.85 4.75 19.17
CA PRO A 138 -4.48 5.84 19.91
C PRO A 138 -3.55 7.04 20.15
N GLU A 139 -2.24 6.85 20.06
CA GLU A 139 -1.27 7.93 20.23
C GLU A 139 -1.13 8.84 18.99
N LEU A 140 -1.66 8.42 17.84
CA LEU A 140 -1.75 9.21 16.61
C LEU A 140 -3.06 10.02 16.60
N ARG A 141 -2.97 11.29 16.24
CA ARG A 141 -4.13 12.15 16.02
C ARG A 141 -4.50 12.11 14.54
N LEU A 142 -5.45 11.25 14.18
CA LEU A 142 -6.02 11.20 12.84
C LEU A 142 -6.79 12.50 12.56
N LEU A 143 -6.39 13.22 11.51
CA LEU A 143 -7.02 14.47 11.08
C LEU A 143 -8.05 14.25 9.97
N GLY A 144 -7.94 13.14 9.24
CA GLY A 144 -8.81 12.81 8.13
C GLY A 144 -8.30 11.65 7.28
N VAL A 145 -9.24 11.05 6.55
CA VAL A 145 -9.00 9.96 5.61
C VAL A 145 -9.55 10.37 4.25
N ALA A 146 -8.72 10.22 3.21
CA ALA A 146 -9.12 10.41 1.83
C ALA A 146 -8.92 9.09 1.06
N ALA A 147 -10.02 8.40 0.77
CA ALA A 147 -10.02 7.12 0.05
C ALA A 147 -10.59 7.30 -1.36
N GLY A 148 -9.78 7.01 -2.38
CA GLY A 148 -10.20 7.04 -3.78
C GLY A 148 -10.46 5.64 -4.32
N ALA A 149 -11.62 5.41 -4.94
CA ALA A 149 -12.01 4.12 -5.54
C ALA A 149 -11.61 2.91 -4.66
N PRO A 150 -11.98 2.89 -3.36
CA PRO A 150 -11.57 1.82 -2.45
C PRO A 150 -12.00 0.46 -3.00
N GLY A 151 -11.13 -0.54 -2.86
CA GLY A 151 -11.50 -1.93 -3.14
C GLY A 151 -12.78 -2.28 -2.38
N PRO A 152 -13.77 -2.94 -3.00
CA PRO A 152 -15.00 -3.30 -2.30
C PRO A 152 -14.73 -4.38 -1.25
N ASP A 153 -15.70 -4.60 -0.35
CA ASP A 153 -15.69 -5.73 0.57
C ASP A 153 -15.47 -7.04 -0.21
N VAL A 154 -14.72 -7.95 0.38
CA VAL A 154 -14.37 -9.26 -0.20
C VAL A 154 -15.62 -10.06 -0.53
N GLU A 155 -16.69 -9.96 0.27
CA GLU A 155 -17.97 -10.64 -0.01
C GLU A 155 -18.59 -10.19 -1.34
N HIS A 156 -18.52 -8.89 -1.65
CA HIS A 156 -19.05 -8.33 -2.89
C HIS A 156 -18.06 -8.41 -4.06
N THR A 157 -16.77 -8.54 -3.76
CA THR A 157 -15.69 -8.56 -4.75
C THR A 157 -15.45 -9.97 -5.28
N LEU A 158 -15.56 -11.01 -4.46
CA LEU A 158 -15.22 -12.38 -4.85
C LEU A 158 -16.02 -12.88 -6.08
N PRO A 159 -17.34 -12.68 -6.20
CA PRO A 159 -18.10 -13.08 -7.40
C PRO A 159 -17.68 -12.30 -8.66
N PHE A 160 -17.40 -11.00 -8.51
CA PHE A 160 -17.01 -10.14 -9.63
C PHE A 160 -15.60 -10.50 -10.14
N VAL A 161 -14.64 -10.69 -9.24
CA VAL A 161 -13.25 -10.96 -9.63
C VAL A 161 -13.09 -12.41 -10.13
N THR A 162 -13.84 -13.38 -9.59
CA THR A 162 -13.86 -14.77 -10.10
C THR A 162 -14.50 -14.89 -11.50
N SER A 163 -15.47 -14.02 -11.84
CA SER A 163 -16.16 -14.05 -13.13
C SER A 163 -15.41 -13.36 -14.29
N ALA A 164 -14.43 -12.50 -14.00
CA ALA A 164 -13.77 -11.65 -15.00
C ALA A 164 -12.28 -12.00 -15.20
N SER A 165 -11.96 -12.66 -16.32
CA SER A 165 -10.60 -13.10 -16.68
C SER A 165 -9.55 -11.97 -16.80
N VAL A 166 -9.98 -10.71 -16.91
CA VAL A 166 -9.12 -9.53 -16.99
C VAL A 166 -8.47 -9.17 -15.64
N PHE A 167 -8.93 -9.73 -14.52
CA PHE A 167 -8.38 -9.50 -13.17
C PHE A 167 -7.57 -10.68 -12.62
N ASN A 168 -7.16 -11.62 -13.47
CA ASN A 168 -6.49 -12.87 -13.05
C ASN A 168 -5.29 -12.69 -12.10
N GLY A 169 -4.53 -11.59 -12.18
CA GLY A 169 -3.45 -11.29 -11.23
C GLY A 169 -3.97 -10.92 -9.83
N PHE A 170 -5.04 -10.13 -9.76
CA PHE A 170 -5.67 -9.72 -8.50
C PHE A 170 -6.36 -10.89 -7.80
N ASN A 171 -7.00 -11.76 -8.56
CA ASN A 171 -7.58 -13.02 -8.08
C ASN A 171 -6.57 -13.87 -7.28
N VAL A 172 -5.39 -14.09 -7.87
CA VAL A 172 -4.31 -14.82 -7.21
C VAL A 172 -3.82 -14.06 -5.98
N ALA A 173 -3.72 -12.73 -6.06
CA ALA A 173 -3.32 -11.91 -4.92
C ALA A 173 -4.29 -12.04 -3.73
N PHE A 174 -5.59 -11.94 -3.97
CA PHE A 174 -6.63 -12.14 -2.96
C PHE A 174 -6.59 -13.53 -2.34
N VAL A 175 -6.62 -14.60 -3.13
CA VAL A 175 -6.64 -15.97 -2.58
C VAL A 175 -5.39 -16.27 -1.77
N GLU A 176 -4.21 -15.92 -2.28
CA GLU A 176 -2.97 -16.15 -1.57
C GLU A 176 -2.85 -15.26 -0.31
N GLY A 177 -3.29 -14.00 -0.39
CA GLY A 177 -3.28 -13.07 0.74
C GLY A 177 -4.26 -13.46 1.84
N PHE A 178 -5.49 -13.85 1.50
CA PHE A 178 -6.47 -14.35 2.45
C PHE A 178 -6.00 -15.65 3.09
N HIS A 179 -5.42 -16.57 2.33
CA HIS A 179 -4.84 -17.79 2.90
C HIS A 179 -3.65 -17.50 3.83
N ALA A 180 -2.88 -16.43 3.57
CA ALA A 180 -1.78 -16.02 4.45
C ALA A 180 -2.28 -15.49 5.81
N ALA A 181 -3.39 -14.74 5.85
CA ALA A 181 -4.00 -14.28 7.11
C ALA A 181 -4.91 -15.32 7.78
N TYR A 182 -5.60 -16.11 6.98
CA TYR A 182 -6.61 -17.08 7.40
C TYR A 182 -6.28 -18.44 6.76
N PRO A 183 -5.43 -19.27 7.38
CA PRO A 183 -5.01 -20.56 6.80
C PRO A 183 -6.16 -21.52 6.49
N GLN A 184 -7.31 -21.34 7.15
CA GLN A 184 -8.56 -22.07 6.87
C GLN A 184 -9.24 -21.67 5.55
N PHE A 185 -8.89 -20.52 4.98
CA PHE A 185 -9.39 -20.08 3.68
C PHE A 185 -8.84 -21.00 2.59
N ASP A 186 -9.73 -21.59 1.80
CA ASP A 186 -9.34 -22.56 0.77
C ASP A 186 -8.50 -21.89 -0.31
N ARG A 187 -7.20 -22.17 -0.26
CA ARG A 187 -6.22 -21.70 -1.23
C ARG A 187 -6.50 -22.22 -2.64
N ASN A 188 -7.30 -23.27 -2.81
CA ASN A 188 -7.67 -23.89 -4.08
C ASN A 188 -9.01 -23.41 -4.63
N ALA A 189 -9.68 -22.46 -3.94
CA ALA A 189 -10.94 -21.86 -4.39
C ALA A 189 -10.87 -21.24 -5.80
N LEU A 190 -9.66 -20.91 -6.27
CA LEU A 190 -9.37 -20.65 -7.68
C LEU A 190 -8.43 -21.74 -8.20
N GLU A 191 -8.90 -22.53 -9.18
CA GLU A 191 -8.15 -23.64 -9.78
C GLU A 191 -6.67 -23.30 -10.03
N ALA A 192 -5.81 -24.29 -9.77
CA ALA A 192 -4.35 -24.21 -9.77
C ALA A 192 -3.77 -23.65 -11.07
N SER A 193 -3.75 -22.33 -11.20
CA SER A 193 -3.13 -21.68 -12.34
C SER A 193 -1.60 -21.71 -12.20
N PRO A 194 -0.83 -22.05 -13.25
CA PRO A 194 0.63 -21.85 -13.33
C PRO A 194 1.12 -20.44 -12.93
N ARG A 195 0.19 -19.49 -12.81
CA ARG A 195 0.36 -18.09 -12.47
C ARG A 195 0.69 -17.82 -11.00
N ARG A 196 0.45 -18.74 -10.05
CA ARG A 196 0.81 -18.54 -8.62
C ARG A 196 2.30 -18.28 -8.42
N SER A 197 3.13 -19.07 -9.10
CA SER A 197 4.59 -18.92 -9.05
C SER A 197 5.04 -17.58 -9.65
N ARG A 198 4.33 -17.07 -10.66
CA ARG A 198 4.59 -15.77 -11.28
C ARG A 198 4.17 -14.61 -10.37
N ALA A 199 3.02 -14.71 -9.69
CA ALA A 199 2.54 -13.67 -8.77
C ALA A 199 3.53 -13.35 -7.64
N ARG A 200 4.34 -14.33 -7.22
CA ARG A 200 5.41 -14.17 -6.21
C ARG A 200 6.73 -13.64 -6.77
N ARG A 201 6.85 -13.42 -8.08
CA ARG A 201 8.10 -12.98 -8.74
C ARG A 201 7.95 -11.70 -9.56
N SER A 202 6.72 -11.19 -9.74
CA SER A 202 6.46 -10.05 -10.62
C SER A 202 5.30 -9.19 -10.13
N CYS A 203 5.33 -7.91 -10.50
CA CYS A 203 4.29 -6.94 -10.14
C CYS A 203 3.03 -7.08 -10.99
N LEU A 204 1.87 -6.70 -10.44
CA LEU A 204 0.57 -6.86 -11.10
C LEU A 204 0.51 -6.15 -12.45
N ARG A 205 1.15 -4.98 -12.57
CA ARG A 205 1.21 -4.19 -13.81
C ARG A 205 2.09 -4.81 -14.91
N THR A 206 3.04 -5.68 -14.58
CA THR A 206 3.86 -6.38 -15.58
C THR A 206 3.20 -7.65 -16.12
N THR A 207 2.01 -8.00 -15.62
CA THR A 207 1.27 -9.19 -16.08
C THR A 207 0.35 -8.96 -17.28
N ARG A 208 0.43 -7.80 -17.96
CA ARG A 208 -0.25 -7.63 -19.27
C ARG A 208 0.22 -8.74 -20.19
N SER A 209 -0.76 -9.55 -20.62
CA SER A 209 -0.69 -10.57 -21.65
C SER A 209 0.48 -10.36 -22.61
N THR A 210 1.48 -11.23 -22.53
CA THR A 210 2.25 -11.59 -23.72
C THR A 210 1.25 -12.18 -24.73
N SER A 211 0.53 -11.33 -25.46
CA SER A 211 -0.06 -11.77 -26.72
C SER A 211 1.13 -11.96 -27.63
N ARG A 212 1.52 -13.21 -27.85
CA ARG A 212 2.33 -13.54 -29.02
C ARG A 212 1.57 -12.99 -30.23
N ARG A 213 2.17 -12.02 -30.90
CA ARG A 213 2.00 -11.83 -32.34
C ARG A 213 3.30 -12.31 -32.97
#